data_AF-A0A316U9P2-F1
#
_entry.id   AF-A0A316U9P2-F1
#
_cell.length_a   1.000
_cell.length_b   1.000
_cell.length_c   1.000
_cell.angle_alpha   90.00
_cell.angle_beta   90.00
_cell.angle_gamma   90.00
#
_symmetry.space_group_name_H-M   'P 1'
#
loop_
_entity.id
_entity.type
_entity.pdbx_description
1 polymer ?
#
loop_
_entity_poly.entity_id
_entity_poly.type
_entity_poly.pdbx_seq_one_letter_code
_entity_poly.pdbx_strand_id
1 'polypeptide(L)'
;MDGRYYLSPSLLYSIRQRAVARGQGQDGDYEIPVEGEWVTIACVTGILKEWISGKDDEDGKERLEWYDDDQISKKEAKKRLERLRQEKDDRVRLIDEGRLYMLRDIGSQARGAAGEGGGNEGHHEIKLQTVKAHGQDKETGRYYGGTKGTYEKLGRYCHGQVIAIITPRISASKSVRDGDVMTLRPPDGASIVVLGNAKDYTSCTARTEEGEKCGHYVDRKGLSGSRAKEPICDFHLGIGVERTQRGRQEFANS
;
A
#
# COMPACT_ATOMS: atom_id res chain seq x y z
N MET A 1 5.30 20.94 -15.70
CA MET A 1 5.51 19.50 -15.46
C MET A 1 6.38 19.03 -16.61
N ASP A 2 7.63 19.50 -16.63
CA ASP A 2 8.43 19.43 -17.84
C ASP A 2 9.28 18.16 -17.69
N GLY A 3 9.01 17.16 -18.54
CA GLY A 3 9.67 15.85 -18.49
C GLY A 3 9.09 14.83 -17.50
N ARG A 4 7.87 15.05 -16.96
CA ARG A 4 7.17 14.05 -16.12
C ARG A 4 5.87 13.57 -16.76
N TYR A 5 5.75 12.26 -16.94
CA TYR A 5 4.57 11.64 -17.55
C TYR A 5 3.57 11.19 -16.47
N TYR A 6 2.32 11.64 -16.56
CA TYR A 6 1.25 11.05 -15.76
C TYR A 6 0.80 9.73 -16.37
N LEU A 7 0.80 8.67 -15.57
CA LEU A 7 0.35 7.33 -15.94
C LEU A 7 -0.73 6.88 -14.96
N SER A 8 -1.93 6.61 -15.48
CA SER A 8 -3.01 6.04 -14.67
C SER A 8 -2.65 4.62 -14.23
N PRO A 9 -3.16 4.15 -13.08
CA PRO A 9 -2.99 2.76 -12.65
C PRO A 9 -3.29 1.72 -13.74
N SER A 10 -4.35 1.89 -14.51
CA SER A 10 -4.68 0.98 -15.62
C SER A 10 -3.65 1.03 -16.75
N LEU A 11 -3.12 2.21 -17.06
CA LEU A 11 -2.06 2.34 -18.06
C LEU A 11 -0.78 1.62 -17.59
N LEU A 12 -0.43 1.71 -16.30
CA LEU A 12 0.71 0.98 -15.74
C LEU A 12 0.56 -0.53 -15.92
N TYR A 13 -0.64 -1.08 -15.73
CA TYR A 13 -0.89 -2.51 -15.97
C TYR A 13 -0.61 -2.91 -17.43
N SER A 14 -0.98 -2.03 -18.37
CA SER A 14 -0.86 -2.30 -19.81
C SER A 14 0.56 -2.15 -20.34
N ILE A 15 1.33 -1.18 -19.86
CA ILE A 15 2.63 -0.83 -20.48
C ILE A 15 3.83 -1.36 -19.70
N ARG A 16 3.65 -1.90 -18.49
CA ARG A 16 4.77 -2.44 -17.73
C ARG A 16 5.41 -3.61 -18.48
N GLN A 17 6.73 -3.58 -18.56
CA GLN A 17 7.53 -4.62 -19.18
C GLN A 17 8.36 -5.31 -18.10
N ARG A 18 8.61 -6.61 -18.28
CA ARG A 18 9.48 -7.34 -17.37
C ARG A 18 10.90 -6.80 -17.53
N ALA A 19 11.50 -6.38 -16.43
CA ALA A 19 12.87 -5.89 -16.43
C ALA A 19 13.82 -7.03 -16.80
N VAL A 20 14.56 -6.86 -17.90
CA VAL A 20 15.43 -7.91 -18.48
C VAL A 20 16.63 -8.24 -17.57
N ALA A 21 17.03 -7.31 -16.71
CA ALA A 21 18.25 -7.40 -15.91
C ALA A 21 18.06 -7.90 -14.45
N ARG A 22 16.83 -8.24 -14.02
CA ARG A 22 16.56 -8.60 -12.61
C ARG A 22 15.88 -9.97 -12.51
N GLY A 23 16.33 -10.78 -11.55
CA GLY A 23 15.74 -12.09 -11.26
C GLY A 23 14.31 -11.97 -10.73
N GLN A 24 13.48 -12.99 -10.93
CA GLN A 24 12.09 -13.02 -10.44
C GLN A 24 12.02 -12.86 -8.92
N GLY A 25 11.11 -12.00 -8.45
CA GLY A 25 10.79 -11.84 -7.03
C GLY A 25 11.61 -10.77 -6.32
N GLN A 26 12.33 -9.94 -7.08
CA GLN A 26 13.10 -8.80 -6.57
C GLN A 26 12.33 -7.49 -6.74
N ASP A 27 12.74 -6.48 -5.97
CA ASP A 27 12.19 -5.13 -6.12
C ASP A 27 12.50 -4.57 -7.52
N GLY A 28 11.46 -4.25 -8.28
CA GLY A 28 11.60 -3.77 -9.65
C GLY A 28 11.63 -4.89 -10.70
N ASP A 29 10.80 -5.93 -10.53
CA ASP A 29 10.55 -6.96 -11.56
C ASP A 29 10.05 -6.35 -12.88
N TYR A 30 9.43 -5.16 -12.80
CA TYR A 30 8.91 -4.45 -13.97
C TYR A 30 9.50 -3.06 -14.11
N GLU A 31 9.61 -2.62 -15.36
CA GLU A 31 9.95 -1.28 -15.77
C GLU A 31 8.85 -0.68 -16.66
N ILE A 32 8.82 0.65 -16.73
CA ILE A 32 7.89 1.39 -17.59
C ILE A 32 8.72 1.99 -18.75
N PRO A 33 8.37 1.71 -20.02
CA PRO A 33 9.12 2.17 -21.18
C PRO A 33 8.79 3.63 -21.52
N VAL A 34 9.05 4.55 -20.59
CA VAL A 34 8.87 6.00 -20.77
C VAL A 34 10.20 6.72 -20.58
N GLU A 35 10.49 7.67 -21.46
CA GLU A 35 11.71 8.48 -21.41
C GLU A 35 11.58 9.56 -20.34
N GLY A 36 12.02 9.25 -19.11
CA GLY A 36 12.07 10.22 -18.01
C GLY A 36 11.32 9.76 -16.77
N GLU A 37 10.99 10.71 -15.90
CA GLU A 37 10.23 10.44 -14.69
C GLU A 37 8.74 10.31 -14.99
N TRP A 38 8.05 9.50 -14.21
CA TRP A 38 6.60 9.36 -14.34
C TRP A 38 5.94 9.43 -12.97
N VAL A 39 4.65 9.75 -12.98
CA VAL A 39 3.86 9.90 -11.77
C VAL A 39 2.55 9.15 -11.93
N THR A 40 2.16 8.42 -10.90
CA THR A 40 0.81 7.87 -10.79
C THR A 40 0.10 8.50 -9.59
N ILE A 41 -1.19 8.76 -9.75
CA ILE A 41 -2.02 9.38 -8.72
C ILE A 41 -3.12 8.40 -8.39
N ALA A 42 -3.27 8.10 -7.11
CA ALA A 42 -4.30 7.17 -6.64
C ALA A 42 -4.78 7.56 -5.25
N CYS A 43 -5.97 7.09 -4.92
CA CYS A 43 -6.59 7.26 -3.62
C CYS A 43 -6.28 6.06 -2.72
N VAL A 44 -5.85 6.30 -1.49
CA VAL A 44 -5.71 5.28 -0.46
C VAL A 44 -7.10 4.82 -0.02
N THR A 45 -7.39 3.54 -0.25
CA THR A 45 -8.67 2.93 0.11
C THR A 45 -8.60 2.15 1.41
N GLY A 46 -7.40 1.78 1.87
CA GLY A 46 -7.19 1.15 3.18
C GLY A 46 -5.77 0.61 3.37
N ILE A 47 -5.52 0.02 4.53
CA ILE A 47 -4.33 -0.80 4.80
C ILE A 47 -4.74 -2.27 4.68
N LEU A 48 -4.02 -3.01 3.83
CA LEU A 48 -4.20 -4.45 3.66
C LEU A 48 -3.46 -5.25 4.73
N LYS A 49 -2.25 -4.81 5.06
CA LYS A 49 -1.38 -5.52 6.00
C LYS A 49 -0.45 -4.54 6.70
N GLU A 50 -0.41 -4.64 8.02
CA GLU A 50 0.71 -4.15 8.82
C GLU A 50 1.55 -5.36 9.23
N TRP A 51 2.86 -5.22 9.23
CA TRP A 51 3.74 -6.26 9.73
C TRP A 51 4.88 -5.65 10.54
N ILE A 52 5.36 -6.47 11.47
CA ILE A 52 6.59 -6.28 12.21
C ILE A 52 7.33 -7.59 11.98
N SER A 53 8.37 -7.58 11.16
CA SER A 53 9.20 -8.78 10.96
C SER A 53 10.49 -8.61 11.73
N GLY A 54 10.62 -9.34 12.83
CA GLY A 54 11.86 -9.59 13.55
C GLY A 54 12.14 -11.09 13.53
N LYS A 55 13.40 -11.49 13.39
CA LYS A 55 13.80 -12.84 13.78
C LYS A 55 13.66 -12.94 15.29
N ASP A 56 12.60 -13.60 15.75
CA ASP A 56 12.66 -14.29 17.05
C ASP A 56 13.62 -15.48 16.86
N ASP A 57 14.92 -15.20 16.91
CA ASP A 57 15.91 -16.25 17.16
C ASP A 57 15.73 -16.65 18.65
N GLU A 58 14.74 -17.52 18.92
CA GLU A 58 14.56 -18.18 20.23
C GLU A 58 15.74 -19.10 20.62
N ASP A 59 16.79 -19.21 19.81
CA ASP A 59 18.04 -19.92 20.12
C ASP A 59 19.22 -18.98 20.46
N GLY A 60 18.95 -17.97 21.28
CA GLY A 60 19.93 -16.98 21.71
C GLY A 60 20.04 -16.80 23.23
N LYS A 61 19.63 -17.79 24.04
CA LYS A 61 19.93 -17.79 25.49
C LYS A 61 21.37 -18.25 25.73
N GLU A 62 22.35 -17.42 25.37
CA GLU A 62 23.65 -17.47 26.02
C GLU A 62 23.71 -16.39 27.09
N ARG A 63 23.54 -16.85 28.34
CA ARG A 63 24.21 -16.37 29.55
C ARG A 63 24.96 -15.04 29.40
N LEU A 64 24.31 -13.95 29.78
CA LEU A 64 25.04 -12.82 30.38
C LEU A 64 25.38 -13.20 31.82
N GLU A 65 26.39 -14.06 31.98
CA GLU A 65 27.09 -14.20 33.26
C GLU A 65 27.85 -12.88 33.51
N TRP A 66 27.51 -12.23 34.61
CA TRP A 66 28.24 -11.10 35.14
C TRP A 66 29.62 -11.61 35.57
N TYR A 67 30.67 -11.22 34.85
CA TYR A 67 32.04 -11.33 35.34
C TYR A 67 32.41 -10.00 35.98
N ASP A 68 32.54 -10.01 37.31
CA ASP A 68 33.35 -9.03 38.03
C ASP A 68 34.81 -9.32 37.67
N ASP A 69 35.39 -8.53 36.76
CA ASP A 69 36.84 -8.60 36.52
C ASP A 69 37.45 -7.18 36.45
N ASP A 70 38.06 -6.81 37.57
CA ASP A 70 38.74 -5.54 37.86
C ASP A 70 40.05 -5.35 37.07
N GLN A 71 40.27 -6.08 35.97
CA GLN A 71 41.53 -6.06 35.22
C GLN A 71 41.45 -5.64 33.74
N ILE A 72 40.32 -5.08 33.29
CA ILE A 72 40.22 -4.55 31.92
C ILE A 72 40.60 -3.07 31.90
N SER A 73 41.60 -2.72 31.09
CA SER A 73 41.96 -1.33 30.80
C SER A 73 40.74 -0.52 30.35
N LYS A 74 40.56 0.70 30.88
CA LYS A 74 39.45 1.62 30.52
C LYS A 74 39.25 1.77 29.00
N LYS A 75 40.31 1.60 28.21
CA LYS A 75 40.30 1.68 26.75
C LYS A 75 39.63 0.46 26.10
N GLU A 76 39.83 -0.74 26.63
CA GLU A 76 39.23 -1.98 26.13
C GLU A 76 37.76 -2.11 26.55
N ALA A 77 37.42 -1.71 27.78
CA ALA A 77 36.03 -1.66 28.23
C ALA A 77 35.20 -0.71 27.35
N LYS A 78 35.75 0.45 26.97
CA LYS A 78 35.09 1.40 26.06
C LYS A 78 34.89 0.82 24.66
N LYS A 79 35.92 0.20 24.08
CA LYS A 79 35.83 -0.45 22.75
C LYS A 79 34.83 -1.61 22.74
N ARG A 80 34.76 -2.38 23.82
CA ARG A 80 33.81 -3.50 23.98
C ARG A 80 32.37 -3.00 24.16
N LEU A 81 32.17 -1.93 24.93
CA LEU A 81 30.86 -1.27 25.05
C LEU A 81 30.39 -0.67 23.72
N GLU A 82 31.30 -0.10 22.93
CA GLU A 82 31.01 0.43 21.60
C GLU A 82 30.62 -0.68 20.62
N ARG A 83 31.32 -1.82 20.66
CA ARG A 83 30.94 -3.02 19.89
C ARG A 83 29.58 -3.57 20.32
N LEU A 84 29.29 -3.65 21.62
CA LEU A 84 27.99 -4.10 22.14
C LEU A 84 26.86 -3.12 21.78
N ARG A 85 27.13 -1.81 21.75
CA ARG A 85 26.17 -0.81 21.26
C ARG A 85 25.92 -0.98 19.77
N GLN A 86 26.96 -1.22 18.99
CA GLN A 86 26.85 -1.46 17.55
C GLN A 86 26.11 -2.78 17.24
N GLU A 87 26.41 -3.85 17.97
CA GLU A 87 25.70 -5.14 17.90
C GLU A 87 24.23 -5.02 18.36
N LYS A 88 23.94 -4.17 19.37
CA LYS A 88 22.56 -3.91 19.83
C LYS A 88 21.80 -3.03 18.83
N ASP A 89 22.45 -2.04 18.24
CA ASP A 89 21.90 -1.27 17.13
C ASP A 89 21.66 -2.19 15.92
N ASP A 90 22.55 -3.15 15.65
CA ASP A 90 22.40 -4.16 14.60
C ASP A 90 21.28 -5.17 14.90
N ARG A 91 21.02 -5.51 16.16
CA ARG A 91 19.89 -6.36 16.56
C ARG A 91 18.55 -5.62 16.56
N VAL A 92 18.52 -4.35 16.96
CA VAL A 92 17.32 -3.49 16.83
C VAL A 92 17.01 -3.20 15.35
N ARG A 93 18.04 -3.21 14.48
CA ARG A 93 17.91 -3.12 13.00
C ARG A 93 17.28 -4.35 12.33
N LEU A 94 16.97 -5.43 13.05
CA LEU A 94 16.35 -6.63 12.47
C LEU A 94 14.82 -6.65 12.54
N ILE A 95 14.19 -5.63 13.13
CA ILE A 95 12.74 -5.49 13.16
C ILE A 95 12.30 -4.54 12.04
N ASP A 96 11.94 -5.12 10.90
CA ASP A 96 11.33 -4.39 9.78
C ASP A 96 9.84 -4.22 10.04
N GLU A 97 9.43 -3.03 10.48
CA GLU A 97 8.02 -2.63 10.54
C GLU A 97 7.58 -2.07 9.18
N GLY A 98 6.41 -2.47 8.67
CA GLY A 98 5.94 -1.99 7.38
C GLY A 98 4.43 -2.06 7.18
N ARG A 99 3.98 -1.39 6.12
CA ARG A 99 2.58 -1.24 5.71
C ARG A 99 2.40 -1.50 4.24
N LEU A 100 1.31 -2.19 3.91
CA LEU A 100 0.82 -2.42 2.56
C LEU A 100 -0.51 -1.71 2.42
N TYR A 101 -0.54 -0.59 1.69
CA TYR A 101 -1.77 0.14 1.41
C TYR A 101 -2.43 -0.38 0.14
N MET A 102 -3.75 -0.37 0.11
CA MET A 102 -4.51 -0.48 -1.12
C MET A 102 -4.77 0.91 -1.70
N LEU A 103 -4.46 1.07 -2.97
CA LEU A 103 -4.67 2.27 -3.75
C LEU A 103 -5.65 2.01 -4.88
N ARG A 104 -6.47 2.99 -5.21
CA ARG A 104 -7.42 2.91 -6.31
C ARG A 104 -7.42 4.18 -7.14
N ASP A 105 -7.49 4.03 -8.47
CA ASP A 105 -7.83 5.14 -9.35
C ASP A 105 -9.34 5.41 -9.30
N ILE A 106 -9.72 6.58 -8.80
CA ILE A 106 -11.12 7.01 -8.74
C ILE A 106 -11.52 7.71 -10.06
N GLY A 107 -10.55 8.25 -10.83
CA GLY A 107 -10.84 9.00 -12.05
C GLY A 107 -11.29 8.12 -13.23
N SER A 108 -10.86 6.86 -13.26
CA SER A 108 -11.15 5.92 -14.34
C SER A 108 -12.57 5.31 -14.28
N GLN A 109 -13.24 5.34 -13.13
CA GLN A 109 -14.62 4.83 -13.02
C GLN A 109 -15.67 5.77 -13.64
N ALA A 110 -15.32 7.03 -13.93
CA ALA A 110 -16.28 8.02 -14.41
C ALA A 110 -16.65 7.91 -15.91
N ARG A 111 -16.13 6.93 -16.67
CA ARG A 111 -16.27 6.93 -18.15
C ARG A 111 -16.72 5.62 -18.84
N GLY A 112 -17.18 4.59 -18.13
CA GLY A 112 -17.87 3.44 -18.76
C GLY A 112 -18.26 2.36 -17.74
N ALA A 113 -19.36 1.61 -17.85
CA ALA A 113 -20.38 1.51 -18.89
C ALA A 113 -21.71 1.08 -18.22
N ALA A 114 -22.80 1.77 -18.56
CA ALA A 114 -24.12 1.16 -18.53
C ALA A 114 -24.19 0.25 -19.76
N GLY A 115 -23.85 -1.03 -19.60
CA GLY A 115 -23.80 -1.97 -20.70
C GLY A 115 -23.49 -3.38 -20.20
N GLU A 116 -24.47 -4.24 -20.38
CA GLU A 116 -24.52 -5.70 -20.23
C GLU A 116 -23.19 -6.45 -20.12
N GLY A 117 -23.05 -7.27 -19.07
CA GLY A 117 -22.27 -8.50 -19.04
C GLY A 117 -20.81 -8.42 -19.48
N GLY A 118 -19.91 -7.98 -18.59
CA GLY A 118 -18.47 -8.11 -18.78
C GLY A 118 -17.75 -7.97 -17.45
N GLY A 119 -16.91 -8.95 -17.09
CA GLY A 119 -16.20 -8.97 -15.82
C GLY A 119 -15.40 -7.68 -15.59
N ASN A 120 -15.62 -7.04 -14.44
CA ASN A 120 -14.75 -5.99 -13.94
C ASN A 120 -13.40 -6.61 -13.52
N GLU A 121 -12.58 -7.00 -14.49
CA GLU A 121 -11.23 -7.49 -14.24
C GLU A 121 -10.31 -6.31 -13.85
N GLY A 122 -10.28 -6.01 -12.54
CA GLY A 122 -9.05 -5.97 -11.75
C GLY A 122 -7.98 -4.89 -11.97
N HIS A 123 -8.02 -4.03 -13.00
CA HIS A 123 -6.86 -3.16 -13.34
C HIS A 123 -6.95 -1.70 -12.86
N HIS A 124 -7.60 -1.44 -11.73
CA HIS A 124 -7.70 -0.10 -11.13
C HIS A 124 -7.17 -0.05 -9.69
N GLU A 125 -6.72 -1.19 -9.16
CA GLU A 125 -6.16 -1.33 -7.84
C GLU A 125 -4.65 -1.51 -7.90
N ILE A 126 -3.94 -0.91 -6.96
CA ILE A 126 -2.50 -1.01 -6.84
C ILE A 126 -2.15 -1.11 -5.36
N LYS A 127 -1.16 -1.93 -5.03
CA LYS A 127 -0.61 -1.97 -3.68
C LYS A 127 0.54 -0.99 -3.53
N LEU A 128 0.63 -0.32 -2.39
CA LEU A 128 1.79 0.50 -2.03
C LEU A 128 2.48 -0.10 -0.81
N GLN A 129 3.73 -0.51 -0.99
CA GLN A 129 4.54 -1.07 0.08
C GLN A 129 5.45 0.01 0.68
N THR A 130 5.37 0.15 2.01
CA THR A 130 6.25 1.01 2.79
C THR A 130 6.88 0.24 3.94
N VAL A 131 8.12 0.60 4.26
CA VAL A 131 8.90 0.02 5.36
C VAL A 131 9.47 1.17 6.17
N LYS A 132 9.34 1.07 7.49
CA LYS A 132 9.81 2.05 8.46
C LYS A 132 11.31 2.28 8.30
N ALA A 133 11.72 3.53 8.42
CA ALA A 133 13.12 3.90 8.42
C ALA A 133 13.79 3.38 9.71
N HIS A 134 15.06 3.01 9.61
CA HIS A 134 15.86 2.60 10.77
C HIS A 134 16.20 3.80 11.66
N GLY A 135 16.24 5.00 11.06
CA GLY A 135 16.48 6.24 11.77
C GLY A 135 16.45 7.44 10.85
N GLN A 136 16.72 8.59 11.45
CA GLN A 136 16.81 9.87 10.79
C GLN A 136 18.15 10.50 11.13
N ASP A 137 18.88 10.94 10.11
CA ASP A 137 20.10 11.70 10.26
C ASP A 137 19.79 13.04 10.94
N LYS A 138 20.52 13.37 12.00
CA LYS A 138 20.30 14.59 12.80
C LYS A 138 20.75 15.86 12.10
N GLU A 139 21.75 15.77 11.22
CA GLU A 139 22.30 16.93 10.52
C GLU A 139 21.48 17.24 9.27
N THR A 140 21.16 16.20 8.49
CA THR A 140 20.46 16.38 7.21
C THR A 140 18.94 16.24 7.31
N GLY A 141 18.43 15.69 8.42
CA GLY A 141 17.01 15.36 8.59
C GLY A 141 16.55 14.21 7.68
N ARG A 142 17.45 13.55 6.95
CA ARG A 142 17.10 12.49 5.98
C ARG A 142 16.92 11.15 6.68
N TYR A 143 15.88 10.43 6.31
CA TYR A 143 15.64 9.07 6.78
C TYR A 143 16.54 8.05 6.05
N TYR A 144 17.03 7.04 6.77
CA TYR A 144 17.80 5.93 6.22
C TYR A 144 17.21 4.57 6.64
N GLY A 145 17.48 3.53 5.83
CA GLY A 145 16.80 2.25 5.96
C GLY A 145 15.36 2.29 5.43
N GLY A 146 14.73 1.11 5.36
CA GLY A 146 13.35 0.93 4.87
C GLY A 146 13.06 1.68 3.57
N THR A 147 11.92 2.38 3.54
CA THR A 147 11.48 3.25 2.44
C THR A 147 11.83 4.73 2.66
N LYS A 148 12.94 4.98 3.39
CA LYS A 148 13.60 6.29 3.55
C LYS A 148 12.63 7.45 3.80
N GLY A 149 11.76 7.32 4.81
CA GLY A 149 10.84 8.38 5.23
C GLY A 149 9.44 8.27 4.66
N THR A 150 9.18 7.34 3.72
CA THR A 150 7.84 7.18 3.15
C THR A 150 6.83 6.67 4.18
N TYR A 151 7.24 5.66 4.96
CA TYR A 151 6.42 5.09 6.03
C TYR A 151 6.02 6.16 7.04
N GLU A 152 6.98 6.98 7.47
CA GLU A 152 6.80 8.07 8.42
C GLU A 152 5.91 9.18 7.84
N LYS A 153 6.11 9.52 6.56
CA LYS A 153 5.34 10.56 5.86
C LYS A 153 3.87 10.19 5.68
N LEU A 154 3.57 8.95 5.32
CA LEU A 154 2.20 8.49 5.19
C LEU A 154 1.54 8.26 6.56
N GLY A 155 2.35 8.04 7.61
CA GLY A 155 1.91 8.12 9.00
C GLY A 155 0.64 7.33 9.27
N ARG A 156 -0.31 7.95 9.98
CA ARG A 156 -1.68 7.43 10.06
C ARG A 156 -2.42 7.81 8.78
N TYR A 157 -2.67 6.81 7.95
CA TYR A 157 -3.50 6.94 6.76
C TYR A 157 -4.90 7.48 7.09
N CYS A 158 -5.51 8.12 6.11
CA CYS A 158 -6.94 8.36 6.09
C CYS A 158 -7.53 7.70 4.84
N HIS A 159 -8.65 6.99 4.98
CA HIS A 159 -9.43 6.57 3.81
C HIS A 159 -9.77 7.80 2.97
N GLY A 160 -9.60 7.71 1.65
CA GLY A 160 -9.84 8.85 0.77
C GLY A 160 -8.60 9.72 0.52
N GLN A 161 -7.47 9.49 1.18
CA GLN A 161 -6.28 10.30 0.97
C GLN A 161 -5.72 10.09 -0.45
N VAL A 162 -5.58 11.16 -1.22
CA VAL A 162 -5.05 11.14 -2.58
C VAL A 162 -3.56 11.41 -2.53
N ILE A 163 -2.79 10.50 -3.13
CA ILE A 163 -1.33 10.58 -3.18
C ILE A 163 -0.84 10.51 -4.63
N ALA A 164 0.22 11.24 -4.91
CA ALA A 164 1.02 11.10 -6.12
C ALA A 164 2.32 10.36 -5.79
N ILE A 165 2.67 9.41 -6.64
CA ILE A 165 3.83 8.53 -6.48
C ILE A 165 4.72 8.72 -7.70
N ILE A 166 5.94 9.19 -7.48
CA ILE A 166 6.90 9.54 -8.53
C ILE A 166 7.88 8.39 -8.71
N THR A 167 7.97 7.86 -9.92
CA THR A 167 8.91 6.80 -10.35
C THR A 167 9.12 5.68 -9.31
N PRO A 168 8.05 5.06 -8.79
CA PRO A 168 8.19 3.94 -7.88
C PRO A 168 8.77 2.70 -8.57
N ARG A 169 9.38 1.82 -7.79
CA ARG A 169 9.74 0.47 -8.26
C ARG A 169 8.49 -0.40 -8.29
N ILE A 170 8.35 -1.21 -9.34
CA ILE A 170 7.19 -2.08 -9.54
C ILE A 170 7.61 -3.53 -9.34
N SER A 171 6.94 -4.25 -8.44
CA SER A 171 7.13 -5.69 -8.26
C SER A 171 5.83 -6.45 -8.56
N ALA A 172 5.99 -7.70 -8.98
CA ALA A 172 4.85 -8.61 -9.16
C ALA A 172 4.10 -8.83 -7.86
N SER A 173 2.82 -9.23 -7.96
CA SER A 173 2.13 -9.82 -6.81
C SER A 173 2.88 -11.06 -6.35
N LYS A 174 3.25 -11.13 -5.07
CA LYS A 174 3.88 -12.32 -4.47
C LYS A 174 2.87 -13.41 -4.11
N SER A 175 1.57 -13.13 -4.23
CA SER A 175 0.48 -14.02 -3.82
C SER A 175 -0.36 -14.40 -5.03
N VAL A 176 -0.52 -15.70 -5.28
CA VAL A 176 -1.44 -16.25 -6.27
C VAL A 176 -2.90 -15.91 -5.92
N ARG A 177 -3.21 -15.72 -4.62
CA ARG A 177 -4.56 -15.41 -4.14
C ARG A 177 -4.99 -13.97 -4.39
N ASP A 178 -4.02 -13.06 -4.50
CA ASP A 178 -4.31 -11.63 -4.59
C ASP A 178 -4.52 -11.17 -6.05
N GLY A 179 -4.58 -12.12 -6.99
CA GLY A 179 -4.56 -11.84 -8.41
C GLY A 179 -3.27 -11.15 -8.86
N ASP A 180 -3.28 -10.63 -10.08
CA ASP A 180 -2.19 -9.85 -10.66
C ASP A 180 -2.23 -8.38 -10.20
N VAL A 181 -2.37 -8.12 -8.89
CA VAL A 181 -2.34 -6.76 -8.34
C VAL A 181 -0.89 -6.33 -8.12
N MET A 182 -0.44 -5.32 -8.88
CA MET A 182 0.94 -4.83 -8.81
C MET A 182 1.23 -4.14 -7.48
N THR A 183 2.49 -4.24 -7.04
CA THR A 183 2.97 -3.53 -5.85
C THR A 183 3.98 -2.46 -6.24
N LEU A 184 3.73 -1.24 -5.81
CA LEU A 184 4.62 -0.09 -5.93
C LEU A 184 5.43 0.05 -4.64
N ARG A 185 6.74 0.26 -4.78
CA ARG A 185 7.64 0.66 -3.69
C ARG A 185 8.32 1.99 -4.03
N PRO A 186 8.01 3.08 -3.31
CA PRO A 186 8.66 4.36 -3.51
C PRO A 186 10.14 4.29 -3.11
N PRO A 187 11.05 4.96 -3.84
CA PRO A 187 12.46 5.03 -3.45
C PRO A 187 12.70 5.76 -2.13
N ASP A 188 11.92 6.80 -1.83
CA ASP A 188 12.03 7.61 -0.61
C ASP A 188 10.78 8.45 -0.32
N GLY A 189 10.77 9.14 0.82
CA GLY A 189 9.66 10.02 1.19
C GLY A 189 9.50 11.26 0.30
N ALA A 190 10.50 11.65 -0.49
CA ALA A 190 10.41 12.77 -1.42
C ALA A 190 9.68 12.37 -2.71
N SER A 191 9.69 11.10 -3.08
CA SER A 191 8.96 10.55 -4.24
C SER A 191 7.46 10.35 -3.98
N ILE A 192 6.95 10.70 -2.81
CA ILE A 192 5.52 10.70 -2.47
C ILE A 192 5.05 12.13 -2.22
N VAL A 193 3.92 12.51 -2.79
CA VAL A 193 3.24 13.78 -2.50
C VAL A 193 1.81 13.49 -2.05
N VAL A 194 1.44 13.96 -0.86
CA VAL A 194 0.04 13.90 -0.39
C VAL A 194 -0.69 15.11 -0.98
N LEU A 195 -1.66 14.87 -1.85
CA LEU A 195 -2.41 15.91 -2.55
C LEU A 195 -3.61 16.41 -1.73
N GLY A 196 -4.16 15.57 -0.86
CA GLY A 196 -5.31 15.91 -0.02
C GLY A 196 -6.23 14.71 0.20
N ASN A 197 -7.52 14.96 0.43
CA ASN A 197 -8.54 13.93 0.54
C ASN A 197 -9.54 14.05 -0.61
N ALA A 198 -9.96 12.91 -1.16
CA ALA A 198 -10.99 12.83 -2.19
C ALA A 198 -12.34 13.23 -1.59
N LYS A 199 -12.85 14.40 -1.99
CA LYS A 199 -14.11 14.97 -1.50
C LYS A 199 -15.30 14.03 -1.67
N ASP A 200 -15.32 13.29 -2.77
CA ASP A 200 -16.43 12.44 -3.16
C ASP A 200 -16.25 10.97 -2.70
N TYR A 201 -15.14 10.62 -2.05
CA TYR A 201 -14.93 9.27 -1.52
C TYR A 201 -15.50 9.15 -0.10
N THR A 202 -16.55 8.36 0.08
CA THR A 202 -17.33 8.29 1.34
C THR A 202 -17.67 6.87 1.74
N SER A 203 -18.07 6.65 2.99
CA SER A 203 -18.49 5.33 3.47
C SER A 203 -19.86 4.92 2.91
N CYS A 204 -20.02 3.62 2.66
CA CYS A 204 -21.28 2.99 2.33
C CYS A 204 -22.33 3.21 3.44
N THR A 205 -23.57 3.52 3.08
CA THR A 205 -24.67 3.74 4.02
C THR A 205 -25.42 2.47 4.42
N ALA A 206 -25.18 1.35 3.72
CA ALA A 206 -25.82 0.08 4.00
C ALA A 206 -25.37 -0.54 5.33
N ARG A 207 -26.17 -1.49 5.82
CA ARG A 207 -25.88 -2.26 7.02
C ARG A 207 -25.58 -3.72 6.69
N THR A 208 -24.68 -4.32 7.46
CA THR A 208 -24.39 -5.76 7.40
C THR A 208 -25.60 -6.56 7.88
N GLU A 209 -25.56 -7.89 7.70
CA GLU A 209 -26.61 -8.79 8.22
C GLU A 209 -26.75 -8.69 9.74
N GLU A 210 -25.65 -8.42 10.43
CA GLU A 210 -25.58 -8.21 11.88
C GLU A 210 -26.10 -6.81 12.30
N GLY A 211 -26.49 -5.97 11.34
CA GLY A 211 -27.03 -4.63 11.57
C GLY A 211 -25.98 -3.54 11.74
N GLU A 212 -24.69 -3.85 11.67
CA GLU A 212 -23.60 -2.89 11.77
C GLU A 212 -23.47 -2.05 10.50
N LYS A 213 -22.83 -0.87 10.59
CA LYS A 213 -22.56 -0.05 9.39
C LYS A 213 -21.52 -0.74 8.50
N CYS A 214 -21.75 -0.72 7.19
CA CYS A 214 -20.79 -1.21 6.23
C CYS A 214 -19.48 -0.40 6.27
N GLY A 215 -18.33 -1.08 6.36
CA GLY A 215 -17.00 -0.45 6.37
C GLY A 215 -16.44 -0.10 4.98
N HIS A 216 -17.13 -0.47 3.89
CA HIS A 216 -16.67 -0.17 2.53
C HIS A 216 -16.86 1.30 2.18
N TYR A 217 -15.96 1.84 1.36
CA TYR A 217 -16.05 3.19 0.81
C TYR A 217 -16.43 3.16 -0.67
N VAL A 218 -17.07 4.23 -1.13
CA VAL A 218 -17.55 4.42 -2.50
C VAL A 218 -17.20 5.80 -3.01
N ASP A 219 -16.96 5.91 -4.31
CA ASP A 219 -16.90 7.20 -4.98
C ASP A 219 -18.31 7.69 -5.32
N ARG A 220 -18.71 8.84 -4.75
CA ARG A 220 -20.01 9.47 -5.02
C ARG A 220 -20.09 10.10 -6.39
N LYS A 221 -18.96 10.50 -6.99
CA LYS A 221 -18.96 11.28 -8.23
C LYS A 221 -19.51 10.48 -9.41
N GLY A 222 -19.29 9.17 -9.44
CA GLY A 222 -19.85 8.25 -10.42
C GLY A 222 -21.32 7.85 -10.15
N LEU A 223 -21.89 8.23 -9.01
CA LEU A 223 -23.25 7.83 -8.64
C LEU A 223 -24.26 8.87 -9.14
N SER A 224 -25.36 8.40 -9.74
CA SER A 224 -26.49 9.22 -10.16
C SER A 224 -27.78 8.81 -9.44
N GLY A 225 -28.78 9.70 -9.43
CA GLY A 225 -30.09 9.44 -8.85
C GLY A 225 -30.07 9.16 -7.34
N SER A 226 -30.82 8.14 -6.90
CA SER A 226 -30.91 7.74 -5.49
C SER A 226 -29.54 7.31 -4.92
N ARG A 227 -28.66 6.76 -5.74
CA ARG A 227 -27.31 6.29 -5.33
C ARG A 227 -26.38 7.45 -4.95
N ALA A 228 -26.61 8.66 -5.47
CA ALA A 228 -25.87 9.85 -5.07
C ALA A 228 -26.25 10.37 -3.67
N LYS A 229 -27.49 10.07 -3.24
CA LYS A 229 -28.02 10.43 -1.91
C LYS A 229 -27.69 9.37 -0.87
N GLU A 230 -27.78 8.09 -1.25
CA GLU A 230 -27.46 6.93 -0.41
C GLU A 230 -26.35 6.12 -1.07
N PRO A 231 -25.08 6.46 -0.81
CA PRO A 231 -23.94 5.75 -1.37
C PRO A 231 -23.89 4.29 -0.88
N ILE A 232 -24.07 3.34 -1.80
CA ILE A 232 -24.06 1.90 -1.51
C ILE A 232 -22.94 1.23 -2.32
N CYS A 233 -22.10 0.42 -1.65
CA CYS A 233 -21.00 -0.31 -2.29
C CYS A 233 -21.51 -1.44 -3.21
N ASP A 234 -20.64 -1.92 -4.11
CA ASP A 234 -21.02 -2.91 -5.12
C ASP A 234 -21.55 -4.21 -4.52
N PHE A 235 -21.01 -4.64 -3.37
CA PHE A 235 -21.52 -5.80 -2.64
C PHE A 235 -22.99 -5.65 -2.24
N HIS A 236 -23.34 -4.56 -1.56
CA HIS A 236 -24.71 -4.30 -1.13
C HIS A 236 -25.64 -3.94 -2.30
N LEU A 237 -25.10 -3.37 -3.38
CA LEU A 237 -25.85 -3.21 -4.62
C LEU A 237 -26.25 -4.57 -5.19
N GLY A 238 -25.31 -5.52 -5.28
CA GLY A 238 -25.57 -6.86 -5.80
C GLY A 238 -26.69 -7.54 -5.05
N ILE A 239 -26.64 -7.52 -3.71
CA ILE A 239 -27.72 -8.05 -2.86
C ILE A 239 -29.07 -7.37 -3.14
N GLY A 240 -29.08 -6.05 -3.31
CA GLY A 240 -30.31 -5.31 -3.63
C GLY A 240 -30.89 -5.69 -5.00
N VAL A 241 -30.04 -5.88 -6.00
CA VAL A 241 -30.44 -6.31 -7.35
C VAL A 241 -31.02 -7.72 -7.31
N GLU A 242 -30.34 -8.66 -6.64
CA GLU A 242 -30.80 -10.04 -6.49
C GLU A 242 -32.16 -10.12 -5.77
N ARG A 243 -32.35 -9.36 -4.69
CA ARG A 243 -33.64 -9.29 -3.99
C ARG A 243 -34.76 -8.77 -4.89
N THR A 244 -34.47 -7.74 -5.69
CA THR A 244 -35.43 -7.17 -6.63
C THR A 244 -35.81 -8.18 -7.72
N GLN A 245 -34.83 -8.91 -8.25
CA GLN A 245 -35.06 -9.96 -9.25
C GLN A 245 -35.88 -11.13 -8.67
N ARG A 246 -35.59 -11.58 -7.44
CA ARG A 246 -36.37 -12.63 -6.75
C ARG A 246 -37.81 -12.21 -6.45
N GLY A 247 -38.07 -10.92 -6.29
CA GLY A 247 -39.42 -10.38 -6.11
C GLY A 247 -40.24 -10.26 -7.40
N ARG A 248 -39.62 -10.45 -8.58
CA ARG A 248 -40.25 -10.36 -9.90
C ARG A 248 -40.33 -11.74 -10.58
N GLN A 249 -40.94 -12.71 -9.92
CA GLN A 249 -41.10 -14.07 -10.46
C GLN A 249 -42.09 -14.16 -11.63
N GLU A 250 -42.73 -13.07 -12.06
CA GLU A 250 -43.65 -13.04 -13.20
C GLU A 250 -43.01 -13.37 -14.57
N PHE A 251 -41.67 -13.54 -14.66
CA PHE A 251 -40.96 -13.92 -15.89
C PHE A 251 -40.31 -15.33 -15.87
N ALA A 252 -40.50 -16.11 -14.81
CA ALA A 252 -39.89 -17.44 -14.68
C ALA A 252 -40.67 -18.58 -15.36
N ASN A 253 -41.87 -18.29 -15.88
CA ASN A 253 -42.70 -19.23 -16.63
C ASN A 253 -43.06 -18.64 -18.00
N SER A 254 -42.21 -18.83 -19.00
CA SER A 254 -42.53 -18.66 -20.43
C SER A 254 -41.74 -19.67 -21.24
#